data_AF-N6TQ80-F1
#
_entry.id   AF-N6TQ80-F1
#
_cell.length_a   1.000
_cell.length_b   1.000
_cell.length_c   1.000
_cell.angle_alpha   90.00
_cell.angle_beta   90.00
_cell.angle_gamma   90.00
#
_symmetry.space_group_name_H-M   'P 1'
#
loop_
_entity.id
_entity.type
_entity.pdbx_description
1 polymer ?
#
loop_
_entity_poly.entity_id
_entity_poly.type
_entity_poly.pdbx_seq_one_letter_code
_entity_poly.pdbx_strand_id
1 'polypeptide(L)'
;MENLTPAIQSVNEKTLKELSPQEFQQVLSVWFHDKGIVQDMKSYLKFQMINVLQNTVIGKNIKTYSSGSAYSLSQQALHLIIAEYLLHYQCDFALSLFSSEVNIRNLLPETKRLFSSEPTTKKPIRFDKENLKNILEIVGICKDSQEHLKIISKYFESDENPLLFCILSLIGKEPTKAGENSQYYQDEAFEDDFFKNMRLVMQSQNLPHKTQTHLLRNLKVCLDLKNKSFEHQVVQLVDKFRKEIFARDEKLHHAQRRTKHLEKKSLATQEDNQGLRQQMQSLSTEEKRNLIESAQCSLGHCNEQCADNKKLCALYQKEIERLKDLSNQQKLKFEQLSSSYGNLLKEFESCQNKIHFVNARIEDVALESEKDQKESTSLSSNSITEEILQNARCKLKLLEDEGIELDIRFKNFVMK
;
A
#
# COMPACT_ATOMS: atom_id res chain seq x y z
N MET A 1 41.85 -41.59 -22.27
CA MET A 1 40.72 -41.33 -23.18
C MET A 1 39.47 -41.77 -22.44
N GLU A 2 38.71 -40.82 -21.92
CA GLU A 2 37.47 -41.11 -21.19
C GLU A 2 36.45 -41.72 -22.17
N ASN A 3 35.82 -42.82 -21.76
CA ASN A 3 34.80 -43.52 -22.54
C ASN A 3 33.58 -42.61 -22.70
N LEU A 4 33.49 -41.93 -23.83
CA LEU A 4 32.32 -41.15 -24.21
C LEU A 4 31.15 -42.12 -24.48
N THR A 5 30.31 -42.32 -23.48
CA THR A 5 29.03 -42.98 -23.65
C THR A 5 28.07 -42.07 -24.41
N PRO A 6 27.38 -42.55 -25.46
CA PRO A 6 26.41 -41.75 -26.20
C PRO A 6 25.27 -41.31 -25.29
N ALA A 7 24.81 -40.08 -25.49
CA ALA A 7 23.81 -39.42 -24.65
C ALA A 7 22.46 -40.18 -24.63
N ILE A 8 22.04 -40.73 -25.78
CA ILE A 8 20.80 -41.49 -25.96
C ILE A 8 21.16 -42.97 -26.14
N GLN A 9 20.90 -43.81 -25.12
CA GLN A 9 21.35 -45.21 -25.11
C GLN A 9 20.30 -46.26 -25.47
N SER A 10 19.11 -45.90 -25.95
CA SER A 10 17.96 -46.84 -25.96
C SER A 10 17.23 -47.02 -27.27
N VAL A 11 17.77 -46.55 -28.40
CA VAL A 11 17.17 -46.85 -29.71
C VAL A 11 18.27 -47.46 -30.57
N ASN A 12 18.09 -48.71 -31.01
CA ASN A 12 19.00 -49.41 -31.94
C ASN A 12 19.54 -48.41 -32.96
N GLU A 13 20.86 -48.35 -33.18
CA GLU A 13 21.48 -47.38 -34.10
C GLU A 13 20.89 -47.41 -35.53
N LYS A 14 20.22 -48.52 -35.89
CA LYS A 14 19.41 -48.66 -37.11
C LYS A 14 18.11 -47.84 -37.09
N THR A 15 17.38 -47.79 -35.98
CA THR A 15 16.12 -47.03 -35.88
C THR A 15 16.35 -45.52 -35.86
N LEU A 16 17.44 -45.03 -35.26
CA LEU A 16 17.76 -43.60 -35.21
C LEU A 16 17.99 -42.96 -36.61
N LYS A 17 18.44 -43.74 -37.60
CA LYS A 17 18.64 -43.29 -38.98
C LYS A 17 17.35 -43.25 -39.81
N GLU A 18 16.30 -43.93 -39.35
CA GLU A 18 15.00 -44.04 -40.05
C GLU A 18 13.90 -43.18 -39.39
N LEU A 19 14.20 -42.50 -38.28
CA LEU A 19 13.25 -41.61 -37.62
C LEU A 19 12.94 -40.39 -38.49
N SER A 20 11.66 -40.08 -38.62
CA SER A 20 11.24 -38.79 -39.15
C SER A 20 11.71 -37.64 -38.24
N PRO A 21 11.84 -36.41 -38.77
CA PRO A 21 12.22 -35.24 -37.96
C PRO A 21 11.34 -35.02 -36.72
N GLN A 22 10.06 -35.40 -36.81
CA GLN A 22 9.09 -35.25 -35.72
C GLN A 22 9.31 -36.29 -34.62
N GLU A 23 9.59 -37.55 -34.99
CA GLU A 23 9.87 -38.61 -34.02
C GLU A 23 11.21 -38.39 -33.33
N PHE A 24 12.21 -37.90 -34.07
CA PHE A 24 13.49 -37.50 -33.49
C PHE A 24 13.30 -36.38 -32.46
N GLN A 25 12.48 -35.37 -32.76
CA GLN A 25 12.17 -34.29 -31.82
C GLN A 25 11.46 -34.82 -30.56
N GLN A 26 10.55 -35.79 -30.69
CA GLN A 26 9.89 -36.42 -29.55
C GLN A 26 10.87 -37.18 -28.67
N VAL A 27 11.70 -38.05 -29.26
CA VAL A 27 12.74 -38.80 -28.54
C VAL A 27 13.69 -37.86 -27.81
N LEU A 28 14.11 -36.78 -28.48
CA LEU A 28 14.95 -35.76 -27.88
C LEU A 28 14.25 -35.02 -26.74
N SER A 29 12.97 -34.69 -26.88
CA SER A 29 12.21 -34.02 -25.80
C SER A 29 12.02 -34.90 -24.58
N VAL A 30 11.78 -36.20 -24.79
CA VAL A 30 11.65 -37.20 -23.71
C VAL A 30 12.99 -37.33 -23.01
N TRP A 31 14.08 -37.43 -23.77
CA TRP A 31 15.43 -37.49 -23.20
C TRP A 31 15.79 -36.25 -22.39
N PHE A 32 15.48 -35.05 -22.89
CA PHE A 32 15.68 -33.80 -22.15
C PHE A 32 14.85 -33.74 -20.87
N HIS A 33 13.65 -34.35 -20.86
CA HIS A 33 12.79 -34.44 -19.70
C HIS A 33 13.35 -35.43 -18.66
N ASP A 34 13.71 -36.64 -19.10
CA ASP A 34 14.25 -37.72 -18.26
C ASP A 34 15.58 -37.36 -17.62
N LYS A 35 16.43 -36.59 -18.33
CA LYS A 35 17.70 -36.09 -17.80
C LYS A 35 17.54 -34.85 -16.91
N GLY A 36 16.32 -34.35 -16.73
CA GLY A 36 16.05 -33.15 -15.93
C GLY A 36 16.53 -31.84 -16.57
N ILE A 37 17.12 -31.87 -17.76
CA ILE A 37 17.71 -30.69 -18.43
C ILE A 37 16.64 -29.63 -18.71
N VAL A 38 15.42 -30.02 -19.10
CA VAL A 38 14.31 -29.05 -19.27
C VAL A 38 13.99 -28.36 -17.94
N GLN A 39 14.03 -29.10 -16.84
CA GLN A 39 13.73 -28.58 -15.51
C GLN A 39 14.86 -27.68 -15.00
N ASP A 40 16.11 -28.02 -15.28
CA ASP A 40 17.29 -27.20 -14.98
C ASP A 40 17.29 -25.92 -15.79
N MET A 41 17.02 -25.99 -17.10
CA MET A 41 16.85 -24.80 -17.95
C MET A 41 15.70 -23.92 -17.46
N LYS A 42 14.55 -24.50 -17.13
CA LYS A 42 13.41 -23.74 -16.57
C LYS A 42 13.78 -23.09 -15.24
N SER A 43 14.52 -23.78 -14.37
CA SER A 43 14.97 -23.26 -13.08
C SER A 43 15.99 -22.14 -13.25
N TYR A 44 16.93 -22.30 -14.17
CA TYR A 44 17.93 -21.29 -14.52
C TYR A 44 17.30 -20.04 -15.15
N LEU A 45 16.37 -20.22 -16.09
CA LEU A 45 15.60 -19.12 -16.69
C LEU A 45 14.75 -18.40 -15.65
N LYS A 46 14.07 -19.13 -14.76
CA LYS A 46 13.33 -18.53 -13.63
C LYS A 46 14.28 -17.73 -12.74
N PHE A 47 15.43 -18.28 -12.39
CA PHE A 47 16.44 -17.59 -11.57
C PHE A 47 16.95 -16.31 -12.25
N GLN A 48 17.27 -16.35 -13.55
CA GLN A 48 17.67 -15.18 -14.30
C GLN A 48 16.55 -14.14 -14.41
N MET A 49 15.33 -14.55 -14.78
CA MET A 49 14.17 -13.65 -14.85
C MET A 49 13.91 -12.97 -13.51
N ILE A 50 13.97 -13.74 -12.42
CA ILE A 50 13.82 -13.20 -11.07
C ILE A 50 14.93 -12.19 -10.78
N ASN A 51 16.20 -12.49 -11.03
CA ASN A 51 17.31 -11.56 -10.76
C ASN A 51 17.23 -10.27 -11.60
N VAL A 52 16.84 -10.37 -12.87
CA VAL A 52 16.66 -9.21 -13.74
C VAL A 52 15.48 -8.36 -13.26
N LEU A 53 14.36 -8.99 -12.91
CA LEU A 53 13.17 -8.29 -12.45
C LEU A 53 13.34 -7.72 -11.03
N GLN A 54 14.16 -8.33 -10.16
CA GLN A 54 14.33 -7.95 -8.76
C GLN A 54 14.76 -6.50 -8.54
N ASN A 55 15.46 -5.89 -9.49
CA ASN A 55 15.91 -4.49 -9.42
C ASN A 55 14.96 -3.50 -10.11
N THR A 56 13.92 -3.98 -10.77
CA THR A 56 12.91 -3.14 -11.45
C THR A 56 11.80 -2.71 -10.48
N VAL A 57 11.01 -1.70 -10.86
CA VAL A 57 9.83 -1.25 -10.09
C VAL A 57 8.84 -2.41 -9.86
N ILE A 58 8.68 -3.29 -10.86
CA ILE A 58 7.83 -4.48 -10.78
C ILE A 58 8.36 -5.49 -9.75
N GLY A 59 9.67 -5.80 -9.75
CA GLY A 59 10.25 -6.72 -8.76
C GLY A 59 10.33 -6.14 -7.35
N LYS A 60 10.47 -4.82 -7.21
CA LYS A 60 10.35 -4.13 -5.92
C LYS A 60 8.92 -4.24 -5.36
N ASN A 61 7.91 -4.08 -6.21
CA ASN A 61 6.49 -4.26 -5.85
C ASN A 61 6.17 -5.72 -5.48
N ILE A 62 6.69 -6.69 -6.23
CA ILE A 62 6.53 -8.12 -5.90
C ILE A 62 7.20 -8.45 -4.55
N LYS A 63 8.37 -7.88 -4.25
CA LYS A 63 9.00 -8.02 -2.92
C LYS A 63 8.17 -7.39 -1.82
N THR A 64 7.50 -6.25 -2.04
CA THR A 64 6.57 -5.69 -1.04
C THR A 64 5.33 -6.55 -0.81
N TYR A 65 4.82 -7.25 -1.83
CA TYR A 65 3.71 -8.21 -1.67
C TYR A 65 4.15 -9.58 -1.10
N SER A 66 5.34 -10.07 -1.44
CA SER A 66 5.88 -11.34 -0.91
C SER A 66 6.59 -11.21 0.44
N SER A 67 6.88 -9.98 0.89
CA SER A 67 7.22 -9.66 2.29
C SER A 67 5.96 -9.35 3.13
N GLY A 68 4.77 -9.49 2.53
CA GLY A 68 3.47 -9.11 3.06
C GLY A 68 2.83 -10.15 3.99
N SER A 69 3.60 -10.70 4.91
CA SER A 69 3.21 -10.99 6.31
C SER A 69 4.33 -11.84 6.90
N ALA A 70 5.21 -11.23 7.69
CA ALA A 70 5.98 -12.04 8.64
C ALA A 70 4.93 -12.66 9.57
N TYR A 71 4.54 -13.91 9.30
CA TYR A 71 3.61 -14.63 10.16
C TYR A 71 4.16 -14.56 11.58
N SER A 72 3.34 -14.16 12.55
CA SER A 72 3.75 -14.23 13.95
C SER A 72 4.12 -15.69 14.27
N LEU A 73 5.06 -15.91 15.19
CA LEU A 73 5.46 -17.28 15.57
C LEU A 73 4.25 -18.17 15.90
N SER A 74 3.21 -17.60 16.51
CA SER A 74 1.93 -18.26 16.76
C SER A 74 1.19 -18.70 15.48
N GLN A 75 1.15 -17.85 14.45
CA GLN A 75 0.59 -18.22 13.14
C GLN A 75 1.43 -19.31 12.47
N GLN A 76 2.76 -19.25 12.58
CA GLN A 76 3.65 -20.29 12.04
C GLN A 76 3.38 -21.65 12.70
N ALA A 77 3.30 -21.66 14.03
CA ALA A 77 2.98 -22.86 14.81
C ALA A 77 1.60 -23.42 14.42
N LEU A 78 0.59 -22.57 14.24
CA LEU A 78 -0.74 -22.99 13.77
C LEU A 78 -0.67 -23.63 12.38
N HIS A 79 0.05 -23.01 11.45
CA HIS A 79 0.20 -23.54 10.10
C HIS A 79 0.93 -24.89 10.07
N LEU A 80 1.91 -25.11 10.96
CA LEU A 80 2.56 -26.40 11.13
C LEU A 80 1.59 -27.46 11.65
N ILE A 81 0.78 -27.13 12.66
CA ILE A 81 -0.23 -28.04 13.22
C ILE A 81 -1.25 -28.44 12.14
N ILE A 82 -1.70 -27.49 11.32
CA ILE A 82 -2.64 -27.75 10.22
C ILE A 82 -1.98 -28.59 9.12
N ALA A 83 -0.74 -28.27 8.74
CA ALA A 83 0.00 -29.02 7.72
C ALA A 83 0.20 -30.48 8.16
N GLU A 84 0.58 -30.72 9.42
CA GLU A 84 0.72 -32.07 9.98
C GLU A 84 -0.62 -32.83 9.96
N TYR A 85 -1.72 -32.18 10.34
CA TYR A 85 -3.05 -32.77 10.26
C TYR A 85 -3.43 -33.20 8.84
N LEU A 86 -3.23 -32.32 7.85
CA LEU A 86 -3.54 -32.62 6.45
C LEU A 86 -2.66 -33.75 5.89
N LEU A 87 -1.39 -33.78 6.29
CA LEU A 87 -0.44 -34.82 5.92
C LEU A 87 -0.80 -36.17 6.53
N HIS A 88 -1.21 -36.17 7.80
CA HIS A 88 -1.62 -37.36 8.55
C HIS A 88 -2.83 -38.05 7.92
N TYR A 89 -3.80 -37.28 7.42
CA TYR A 89 -4.97 -37.79 6.71
C TYR A 89 -4.81 -37.87 5.18
N GLN A 90 -3.58 -37.75 4.65
CA GLN A 90 -3.27 -37.87 3.22
C GLN A 90 -4.13 -36.96 2.32
N CYS A 91 -4.42 -35.75 2.79
CA CYS A 91 -5.22 -34.76 2.07
C CYS A 91 -4.35 -33.95 1.09
N ASP A 92 -3.74 -34.63 0.11
CA ASP A 92 -2.70 -34.07 -0.78
C ASP A 92 -3.15 -32.83 -1.55
N PHE A 93 -4.41 -32.82 -2.02
CA PHE A 93 -4.98 -31.67 -2.73
C PHE A 93 -5.11 -30.43 -1.81
N ALA A 94 -5.69 -30.62 -0.62
CA ALA A 94 -5.85 -29.56 0.35
C ALA A 94 -4.50 -29.05 0.85
N LEU A 95 -3.53 -29.96 1.05
CA LEU A 95 -2.17 -29.62 1.44
C LEU A 95 -1.44 -28.83 0.36
N SER A 96 -1.62 -29.17 -0.93
CA SER A 96 -1.06 -28.43 -2.06
C SER A 96 -1.64 -27.02 -2.14
N LEU A 97 -2.97 -26.88 -2.01
CA LEU A 97 -3.64 -25.58 -1.99
C LEU A 97 -3.17 -24.74 -0.80
N PHE A 98 -3.20 -25.32 0.41
CA PHE A 98 -2.74 -24.70 1.65
C PHE A 98 -1.27 -24.25 1.56
N SER A 99 -0.40 -25.07 0.99
CA SER A 99 1.02 -24.74 0.78
C SER A 99 1.23 -23.57 -0.20
N SER A 100 0.34 -23.42 -1.17
CA SER A 100 0.40 -22.34 -2.16
C SER A 100 -0.09 -20.99 -1.59
N GLU A 101 -1.07 -21.02 -0.68
CA GLU A 101 -1.63 -19.83 -0.04
C GLU A 101 -0.78 -19.34 1.14
N VAL A 102 -0.25 -20.26 1.94
CA VAL A 102 0.43 -19.96 3.22
C VAL A 102 1.96 -19.90 3.08
N ASN A 103 2.52 -20.25 1.91
CA ASN A 103 3.96 -20.24 1.62
C ASN A 103 4.81 -21.01 2.67
N ILE A 104 4.32 -22.18 3.09
CA ILE A 104 4.88 -23.04 4.17
C ILE A 104 6.31 -23.50 3.87
N ARG A 105 6.70 -23.49 2.60
CA ARG A 105 8.06 -23.83 2.14
C ARG A 105 9.14 -22.90 2.71
N ASN A 106 8.77 -21.70 3.14
CA ASN A 106 9.68 -20.70 3.70
C ASN A 106 9.67 -20.65 5.23
N LEU A 107 8.81 -21.41 5.91
CA LEU A 107 8.50 -21.22 7.32
C LEU A 107 9.49 -21.88 8.30
N LEU A 108 10.11 -23.03 7.97
CA LEU A 108 11.23 -23.61 8.74
C LEU A 108 12.06 -24.58 7.88
N PRO A 109 13.36 -24.80 8.18
CA PRO A 109 14.17 -25.86 7.54
C PRO A 109 13.56 -27.26 7.68
N GLU A 110 12.81 -27.48 8.74
CA GLU A 110 12.17 -28.76 9.09
C GLU A 110 10.94 -29.07 8.25
N THR A 111 10.28 -28.06 7.65
CA THR A 111 9.18 -28.32 6.70
C THR A 111 9.70 -29.06 5.47
N LYS A 112 10.97 -28.92 5.12
CA LYS A 112 11.59 -29.72 4.06
C LYS A 112 11.54 -31.22 4.38
N ARG A 113 11.61 -31.64 5.65
CA ARG A 113 11.42 -33.05 6.04
C ARG A 113 9.96 -33.48 5.99
N LEU A 114 9.04 -32.57 6.32
CA LEU A 114 7.60 -32.84 6.23
C LEU A 114 7.12 -33.00 4.77
N PHE A 115 7.79 -32.32 3.84
CA PHE A 115 7.42 -32.28 2.42
C PHE A 115 8.45 -32.95 1.48
N SER A 116 9.52 -33.57 2.02
CA SER A 116 10.52 -34.25 1.19
C SER A 116 9.96 -35.57 0.68
N SER A 117 9.99 -35.72 -0.64
CA SER A 117 9.56 -36.88 -1.42
C SER A 117 10.48 -38.10 -1.29
N GLU A 118 11.21 -38.27 -0.18
CA GLU A 118 11.97 -39.50 0.05
C GLU A 118 11.01 -40.59 0.56
N PRO A 119 10.83 -41.70 -0.18
CA PRO A 119 9.91 -42.76 0.18
C PRO A 119 10.57 -43.64 1.24
N THR A 120 10.73 -43.14 2.46
CA THR A 120 11.33 -43.93 3.53
C THR A 120 10.36 -44.08 4.70
N THR A 121 9.73 -45.25 4.69
CA THR A 121 8.96 -45.89 5.77
C THR A 121 7.52 -45.42 5.95
N LYS A 122 6.61 -46.40 6.12
CA LYS A 122 5.16 -46.28 6.29
C LYS A 122 4.70 -45.55 7.57
N LYS A 123 5.57 -44.76 8.20
CA LYS A 123 5.25 -44.08 9.46
C LYS A 123 4.70 -42.68 9.17
N PRO A 124 3.64 -42.26 9.88
CA PRO A 124 3.13 -40.90 9.77
C PRO A 124 4.25 -39.93 10.16
N ILE A 125 4.40 -38.88 9.37
CA ILE A 125 5.36 -37.81 9.60
C ILE A 125 4.92 -37.06 10.85
N ARG A 126 5.76 -37.02 11.89
CA ARG A 126 5.44 -36.48 13.22
C ARG A 126 6.49 -35.51 13.72
N PHE A 127 6.07 -34.60 14.61
CA PHE A 127 6.99 -33.70 15.30
C PHE A 127 7.86 -34.47 16.30
N ASP A 128 9.13 -34.11 16.40
CA ASP A 128 9.97 -34.59 17.48
C ASP A 128 9.54 -33.98 18.83
N LYS A 129 10.05 -34.55 19.92
CA LYS A 129 9.66 -34.17 21.28
C LYS A 129 10.04 -32.74 21.64
N GLU A 130 11.09 -32.17 21.05
CA GLU A 130 11.56 -30.82 21.35
C GLU A 130 10.74 -29.78 20.56
N ASN A 131 10.52 -30.03 19.27
CA ASN A 131 9.69 -29.23 18.39
C ASN A 131 8.24 -29.22 18.84
N LEU A 132 7.70 -30.36 19.27
CA LEU A 132 6.37 -30.42 19.86
C LEU A 132 6.24 -29.51 21.08
N LYS A 133 7.24 -29.52 21.98
CA LYS A 133 7.24 -28.65 23.17
C LYS A 133 7.26 -27.17 22.80
N ASN A 134 8.09 -26.80 21.82
CA ASN A 134 8.22 -25.43 21.34
C ASN A 134 6.93 -24.96 20.66
N ILE A 135 6.31 -25.80 19.82
CA ILE A 135 5.03 -25.52 19.16
C ILE A 135 3.92 -25.29 20.20
N LEU A 136 3.82 -26.16 21.21
CA LEU A 136 2.82 -26.01 22.27
C LEU A 136 3.01 -24.74 23.09
N GLU A 137 4.25 -24.39 23.44
CA GLU A 137 4.56 -23.15 24.15
C GLU A 137 4.17 -21.92 23.32
N ILE A 138 4.49 -21.92 22.02
CA ILE A 138 4.16 -20.82 21.09
C ILE A 138 2.65 -20.67 20.89
N VAL A 139 1.89 -21.77 20.94
CA VAL A 139 0.41 -21.77 20.88
C VAL A 139 -0.22 -21.34 22.22
N GLY A 140 0.58 -21.18 23.27
CA GLY A 140 0.15 -20.67 24.58
C GLY A 140 -0.09 -21.75 25.64
N ILE A 141 0.37 -22.98 25.42
CA ILE A 141 0.27 -24.09 26.38
C ILE A 141 1.60 -24.18 27.15
N CYS A 142 1.56 -23.81 28.43
CA CYS A 142 2.74 -23.77 29.29
C CYS A 142 3.39 -25.16 29.46
N LYS A 143 4.72 -25.24 29.37
CA LYS A 143 5.50 -26.50 29.46
C LYS A 143 5.28 -27.27 30.76
N ASP A 144 4.97 -26.57 31.84
CA ASP A 144 4.77 -27.15 33.18
C ASP A 144 3.30 -27.47 33.48
N SER A 145 2.40 -27.26 32.51
CA SER A 145 0.97 -27.48 32.72
C SER A 145 0.60 -28.98 32.63
N GLN A 146 -0.42 -29.40 33.38
CA GLN A 146 -0.91 -30.78 33.28
C GLN A 146 -1.50 -31.07 31.90
N GLU A 147 -2.05 -30.06 31.23
CA GLU A 147 -2.56 -30.12 29.87
C GLU A 147 -1.43 -30.42 28.88
N HIS A 148 -0.27 -29.77 29.03
CA HIS A 148 0.92 -30.03 28.21
C HIS A 148 1.36 -31.49 28.30
N LEU A 149 1.47 -32.04 29.51
CA LEU A 149 1.84 -33.44 29.72
C LEU A 149 0.81 -34.40 29.12
N LYS A 150 -0.49 -34.11 29.24
CA LYS A 150 -1.58 -34.91 28.65
C LYS A 150 -1.57 -34.85 27.11
N ILE A 151 -1.24 -33.70 26.51
CA ILE A 151 -1.12 -33.58 25.04
C ILE A 151 0.05 -34.43 24.56
N ILE A 152 1.21 -34.30 25.20
CA ILE A 152 2.42 -35.05 24.83
C ILE A 152 2.16 -36.55 24.99
N SER A 153 1.59 -36.98 26.11
CA SER A 153 1.32 -38.41 26.34
C SER A 153 0.35 -38.93 25.29
N LYS A 154 -0.76 -38.23 25.03
CA LYS A 154 -1.75 -38.65 24.03
C LYS A 154 -1.21 -38.65 22.59
N TYR A 155 -0.36 -37.70 22.24
CA TYR A 155 0.28 -37.63 20.92
C TYR A 155 1.23 -38.80 20.68
N PHE A 156 2.04 -39.17 21.67
CA PHE A 156 3.00 -40.28 21.55
C PHE A 156 2.42 -41.67 21.89
N GLU A 157 1.30 -41.75 22.62
CA GLU A 157 0.65 -43.02 22.98
C GLU A 157 -0.09 -43.68 21.81
N SER A 158 -0.63 -42.88 20.89
CA SER A 158 -1.39 -43.37 19.74
C SER A 158 -0.85 -42.74 18.46
N ASP A 159 -0.32 -43.58 17.57
CA ASP A 159 0.17 -43.18 16.25
C ASP A 159 -0.92 -42.68 15.30
N GLU A 160 -2.19 -42.78 15.70
CA GLU A 160 -3.34 -42.43 14.88
C GLU A 160 -3.80 -40.98 15.05
N ASN A 161 -3.36 -40.28 16.10
CA ASN A 161 -3.88 -38.95 16.44
C ASN A 161 -2.90 -37.83 16.05
N PRO A 162 -3.28 -36.91 15.15
CA PRO A 162 -2.46 -35.72 14.87
C PRO A 162 -2.52 -34.72 16.03
N LEU A 163 -1.57 -33.80 16.08
CA LEU A 163 -1.43 -32.86 17.20
C LEU A 163 -2.69 -32.02 17.41
N LEU A 164 -3.30 -31.58 16.31
CA LEU A 164 -4.54 -30.81 16.33
C LEU A 164 -5.66 -31.53 17.11
N PHE A 165 -5.80 -32.84 16.90
CA PHE A 165 -6.80 -33.65 17.60
C PHE A 165 -6.50 -33.74 19.10
N CYS A 166 -5.22 -33.91 19.48
CA CYS A 166 -4.82 -33.95 20.88
C CYS A 166 -5.15 -32.62 21.59
N ILE A 167 -4.83 -31.49 20.96
CA ILE A 167 -5.14 -30.15 21.48
C ILE A 167 -6.66 -29.97 21.65
N LEU A 168 -7.45 -30.23 20.60
CA LEU A 168 -8.90 -30.07 20.63
C LEU A 168 -9.58 -30.98 21.65
N SER A 169 -9.06 -32.20 21.84
CA SER A 169 -9.62 -33.15 22.79
C SER A 169 -9.44 -32.76 24.26
N LEU A 170 -8.51 -31.85 24.55
CA LEU A 170 -8.29 -31.31 25.89
C LEU A 170 -9.02 -30.00 26.11
N ILE A 171 -9.15 -29.17 25.06
CA ILE A 171 -10.06 -28.02 25.08
C ILE A 171 -11.53 -28.48 25.22
N GLY A 172 -11.86 -29.63 24.65
CA GLY A 172 -13.20 -30.22 24.71
C GLY A 172 -13.54 -31.03 25.98
N LYS A 173 -12.57 -31.24 26.89
CA LYS A 173 -12.83 -31.89 28.19
C LYS A 173 -12.97 -30.80 29.26
N GLU A 174 -14.12 -30.79 29.92
CA GLU A 174 -14.52 -29.87 30.99
C GLU A 174 -13.41 -29.53 32.01
N PRO A 175 -13.49 -28.35 32.65
CA PRO A 175 -12.77 -28.12 33.89
C PRO A 175 -13.14 -29.23 34.89
N THR A 176 -12.12 -29.96 35.32
CA THR A 176 -12.16 -30.90 36.43
C THR A 176 -12.98 -30.28 37.57
N LYS A 177 -13.96 -31.05 38.05
CA LYS A 177 -14.81 -30.77 39.21
C LYS A 177 -13.99 -30.18 40.37
N ALA A 178 -13.92 -28.86 40.43
CA ALA A 178 -13.42 -28.12 41.57
C ALA A 178 -14.60 -27.34 42.12
N GLY A 179 -15.13 -27.82 43.26
CA GLY A 179 -16.09 -27.08 44.08
C GLY A 179 -17.49 -26.94 43.49
N GLU A 180 -18.32 -27.95 43.70
CA GLU A 180 -19.74 -27.74 43.91
C GLU A 180 -19.90 -26.75 45.07
N ASN A 181 -20.01 -25.44 44.76
CA ASN A 181 -20.62 -24.36 45.56
C ASN A 181 -20.30 -22.97 44.96
N SER A 182 -20.38 -22.86 43.64
CA SER A 182 -20.57 -21.56 43.00
C SER A 182 -22.02 -21.51 42.50
N GLN A 183 -22.92 -21.09 43.39
CA GLN A 183 -24.17 -20.45 42.97
C GLN A 183 -23.76 -19.19 42.20
N TYR A 184 -23.48 -19.36 40.89
CA TYR A 184 -23.56 -18.26 39.95
C TYR A 184 -25.02 -17.83 39.95
N TYR A 185 -25.31 -16.69 40.56
CA TYR A 185 -26.50 -15.93 40.27
C TYR A 185 -26.56 -15.77 38.76
N GLN A 186 -27.44 -16.53 38.11
CA GLN A 186 -27.89 -16.21 36.76
C GLN A 186 -28.72 -14.94 36.92
N ASP A 187 -28.05 -13.81 36.77
CA ASP A 187 -28.71 -12.53 36.57
C ASP A 187 -29.36 -12.60 35.19
N GLU A 188 -30.58 -13.15 35.13
CA GLU A 188 -31.38 -13.33 33.91
C GLU A 188 -31.74 -11.98 33.25
N ALA A 189 -31.41 -10.85 33.89
CA ALA A 189 -31.72 -9.51 33.41
C ALA A 189 -30.88 -9.04 32.21
N PHE A 190 -29.82 -9.76 31.84
CA PHE A 190 -28.90 -9.37 30.75
C PHE A 190 -28.51 -10.52 29.82
N GLU A 191 -29.43 -11.47 29.59
CA GLU A 191 -29.25 -12.35 28.44
C GLU A 191 -29.48 -11.55 27.15
N ASP A 192 -28.36 -11.19 26.53
CA ASP A 192 -28.30 -10.64 25.17
C ASP A 192 -29.23 -11.44 24.25
N ASP A 193 -30.09 -10.76 23.50
CA ASP A 193 -31.09 -11.38 22.62
C ASP A 193 -30.44 -12.41 21.67
N PHE A 194 -29.16 -12.21 21.35
CA PHE A 194 -28.33 -13.16 20.63
C PHE A 194 -28.23 -14.54 21.32
N PHE A 195 -27.88 -14.61 22.60
CA PHE A 195 -27.74 -15.89 23.32
C PHE A 195 -29.09 -16.56 23.53
N LYS A 196 -30.14 -15.76 23.72
CA LYS A 196 -31.51 -16.26 23.79
C LYS A 196 -31.93 -16.92 22.46
N ASN A 197 -31.68 -16.25 21.34
CA ASN A 197 -31.95 -16.79 20.00
C ASN A 197 -31.11 -18.04 19.70
N MET A 198 -29.82 -18.05 20.08
CA MET A 198 -28.97 -19.22 19.94
C MET A 198 -29.48 -20.41 20.74
N ARG A 199 -29.97 -20.18 21.97
CA ARG A 199 -30.60 -21.21 22.78
C ARG A 199 -31.85 -21.77 22.10
N LEU A 200 -32.72 -20.92 21.55
CA LEU A 200 -33.91 -21.35 20.81
C LEU A 200 -33.54 -22.21 19.59
N VAL A 201 -32.52 -21.82 18.83
CA VAL A 201 -32.03 -22.61 17.70
C VAL A 201 -31.50 -23.96 18.17
N MET A 202 -30.71 -24.01 19.24
CA MET A 202 -30.19 -25.27 19.77
C MET A 202 -31.30 -26.19 20.33
N GLN A 203 -32.34 -25.61 20.92
CA GLN A 203 -33.53 -26.33 21.37
C GLN A 203 -34.32 -26.90 20.20
N SER A 204 -34.45 -26.17 19.09
CA SER A 204 -35.11 -26.67 17.88
C SER A 204 -34.43 -27.91 17.28
N GLN A 205 -33.13 -28.11 17.55
CA GLN A 205 -32.33 -29.23 17.09
C GLN A 205 -32.28 -30.41 18.09
N ASN A 206 -33.08 -30.37 19.17
CA ASN A 206 -33.10 -31.40 20.22
C ASN A 206 -31.72 -31.72 20.83
N LEU A 207 -30.81 -30.74 20.87
CA LEU A 207 -29.49 -30.94 21.47
C LEU A 207 -29.63 -31.20 22.98
N PRO A 208 -28.86 -32.13 23.58
CA PRO A 208 -28.89 -32.34 25.03
C PRO A 208 -28.54 -31.04 25.78
N HIS A 209 -29.26 -30.74 26.88
CA HIS A 209 -29.09 -29.50 27.64
C HIS A 209 -27.63 -29.23 28.02
N LYS A 210 -26.89 -30.25 28.45
CA LYS A 210 -25.46 -30.14 28.79
C LYS A 210 -24.63 -29.60 27.62
N THR A 211 -24.88 -30.10 26.40
CA THR A 211 -24.22 -29.65 25.18
C THR A 211 -24.60 -28.21 24.84
N GLN A 212 -25.87 -27.85 25.00
CA GLN A 212 -26.33 -26.46 24.79
C GLN A 212 -25.62 -25.49 25.74
N THR A 213 -25.53 -25.82 27.04
CA THR A 213 -24.84 -24.99 28.02
C THR A 213 -23.36 -24.83 27.69
N HIS A 214 -22.69 -25.90 27.24
CA HIS A 214 -21.30 -25.84 26.80
C HIS A 214 -21.08 -24.97 25.58
N LEU A 215 -21.91 -25.13 24.55
CA LEU A 215 -21.82 -24.33 23.33
C LEU A 215 -22.05 -22.84 23.62
N LEU A 216 -23.06 -22.51 24.43
CA LEU A 216 -23.32 -21.13 24.84
C LEU A 216 -22.17 -20.53 25.64
N ARG A 217 -21.57 -21.29 26.56
CA ARG A 217 -20.38 -20.85 27.30
C ARG A 217 -19.21 -20.58 26.37
N ASN A 218 -18.92 -21.50 25.45
CA ASN A 218 -17.81 -21.34 24.50
C ASN A 218 -18.05 -20.17 23.55
N LEU A 219 -19.27 -20.01 23.04
CA LEU A 219 -19.65 -18.86 22.22
C LEU A 219 -19.45 -17.55 22.98
N LYS A 220 -19.82 -17.49 24.26
CA LYS A 220 -19.60 -16.32 25.11
C LYS A 220 -18.11 -16.00 25.24
N VAL A 221 -17.28 -17.00 25.56
CA VAL A 221 -15.82 -16.82 25.65
C VAL A 221 -15.24 -16.35 24.31
N CYS A 222 -15.66 -16.93 23.18
CA CYS A 222 -15.21 -16.50 21.86
C CYS A 222 -15.61 -15.05 21.54
N LEU A 223 -16.84 -14.65 21.89
CA LEU A 223 -17.31 -13.28 21.72
C LEU A 223 -16.52 -12.31 22.61
N ASP A 224 -16.29 -12.66 23.87
CA ASP A 224 -15.49 -11.85 24.79
C ASP A 224 -14.05 -11.67 24.30
N LEU A 225 -13.43 -12.74 23.78
CA LEU A 225 -12.08 -12.67 23.19
C LEU A 225 -12.07 -11.80 21.92
N LYS A 226 -13.09 -11.93 21.07
CA LYS A 226 -13.22 -11.11 19.86
C LYS A 226 -13.43 -9.64 20.21
N ASN A 227 -14.26 -9.34 21.21
CA ASN A 227 -14.49 -7.99 21.72
C ASN A 227 -13.20 -7.40 22.30
N LYS A 228 -12.47 -8.13 23.14
CA LYS A 228 -11.15 -7.69 23.66
C LYS A 228 -10.13 -7.45 22.55
N SER A 229 -10.11 -8.31 21.53
CA SER A 229 -9.27 -8.11 20.35
C SER A 229 -9.65 -6.84 19.59
N PHE A 230 -10.95 -6.56 19.44
CA PHE A 230 -11.44 -5.35 18.78
C PHE A 230 -11.13 -4.09 19.61
N GLU A 231 -11.36 -4.12 20.92
CA GLU A 231 -10.96 -3.05 21.85
C GLU A 231 -9.47 -2.76 21.73
N HIS A 232 -8.62 -3.79 21.70
CA HIS A 232 -7.19 -3.61 21.52
C HIS A 232 -6.84 -2.95 20.18
N GLN A 233 -7.50 -3.34 19.08
CA GLN A 233 -7.31 -2.71 17.77
C GLN A 233 -7.75 -1.23 17.78
N VAL A 234 -8.87 -0.92 18.43
CA VAL A 234 -9.34 0.46 18.59
C VAL A 234 -8.34 1.30 19.39
N VAL A 235 -7.83 0.77 20.52
CA VAL A 235 -6.80 1.46 21.32
C VAL A 235 -5.53 1.69 20.52
N GLN A 236 -5.03 0.69 19.78
CA GLN A 236 -3.86 0.86 18.91
C GLN A 236 -4.08 1.92 17.83
N LEU A 237 -5.27 1.97 17.24
CA LEU A 237 -5.63 2.94 16.22
C LEU A 237 -5.70 4.37 16.80
N VAL A 238 -6.30 4.52 17.97
CA VAL A 238 -6.35 5.80 18.71
C VAL A 238 -4.93 6.27 19.05
N ASP A 239 -4.06 5.39 19.53
CA ASP A 239 -2.66 5.73 19.81
C ASP A 239 -1.89 6.15 18.56
N LYS A 240 -2.16 5.49 17.42
CA LYS A 240 -1.57 5.86 16.13
C LYS A 240 -2.02 7.27 15.71
N PHE A 241 -3.31 7.56 15.78
CA PHE A 241 -3.82 8.91 15.47
C PHE A 241 -3.29 9.95 16.43
N ARG A 242 -3.19 9.64 17.72
CA ARG A 242 -2.62 10.53 18.72
C ARG A 242 -1.17 10.90 18.38
N LYS A 243 -0.33 9.93 18.02
CA LYS A 243 1.06 10.17 17.57
C LYS A 243 1.10 11.03 16.30
N GLU A 244 0.20 10.80 15.36
CA GLU A 244 0.14 11.59 14.12
C GLU A 244 -0.27 13.05 14.38
N ILE A 245 -1.24 13.28 15.27
CA ILE A 245 -1.67 14.63 15.69
C ILE A 245 -0.48 15.37 16.33
N PHE A 246 0.23 14.74 17.27
CA PHE A 246 1.43 15.35 17.88
C PHE A 246 2.50 15.71 16.85
N ALA A 247 2.78 14.82 15.89
CA ALA A 247 3.75 15.10 14.83
C ALA A 247 3.30 16.26 13.91
N ARG A 248 2.00 16.42 13.68
CA ARG A 248 1.45 17.55 12.92
C ARG A 248 1.54 18.85 13.71
N ASP A 249 1.27 18.84 15.01
CA ASP A 249 1.38 20.01 15.88
C ASP A 249 2.83 20.51 15.97
N GLU A 250 3.81 19.61 16.07
CA GLU A 250 5.23 19.99 16.03
C GLU A 250 5.60 20.66 14.68
N LYS A 251 5.16 20.10 13.56
CA LYS A 251 5.37 20.68 12.23
C LYS A 251 4.72 22.06 12.11
N LEU A 252 3.50 22.22 12.65
CA LEU A 252 2.80 23.50 12.68
C LEU A 252 3.58 24.54 13.50
N HIS A 253 4.08 24.17 14.68
CA HIS A 253 4.92 25.05 15.49
C HIS A 253 6.22 25.44 14.78
N HIS A 254 6.89 24.49 14.11
CA HIS A 254 8.07 24.79 13.30
C HIS A 254 7.76 25.76 12.15
N ALA A 255 6.65 25.55 11.43
CA ALA A 255 6.20 26.44 10.36
C ALA A 255 5.92 27.85 10.89
N GLN A 256 5.20 27.98 12.02
CA GLN A 256 4.92 29.28 12.65
C GLN A 256 6.19 30.02 13.07
N ARG A 257 7.17 29.33 13.65
CA ARG A 257 8.48 29.93 13.99
C ARG A 257 9.20 30.45 12.74
N ARG A 258 9.17 29.68 11.65
CA ARG A 258 9.76 30.08 10.37
C ARG A 258 9.05 31.30 9.78
N THR A 259 7.71 31.34 9.81
CA THR A 259 6.94 32.49 9.33
C THR A 259 7.28 33.75 10.12
N LYS A 260 7.29 33.70 11.46
CA LYS A 260 7.69 34.84 12.31
C LYS A 260 9.12 35.31 12.03
N HIS A 261 10.03 34.40 11.72
CA HIS A 261 11.41 34.75 11.36
C HIS A 261 11.46 35.47 10.00
N LEU A 262 10.72 34.98 9.00
CA LEU A 262 10.62 35.60 7.68
C LEU A 262 9.96 36.98 7.75
N GLU A 263 8.91 37.14 8.55
CA GLU A 263 8.26 38.43 8.80
C GLU A 263 9.24 39.46 9.37
N LYS A 264 10.02 39.09 10.40
CA LYS A 264 11.06 39.96 10.96
C LYS A 264 12.11 40.35 9.93
N LYS A 265 12.58 39.39 9.11
CA LYS A 265 13.56 39.65 8.05
C LYS A 265 12.99 40.57 6.96
N SER A 266 11.72 40.39 6.60
CA SER A 266 11.02 41.25 5.64
C SER A 266 10.89 42.67 6.16
N LEU A 267 10.54 42.84 7.44
CA LEU A 267 10.43 44.16 8.08
C LEU A 267 11.79 44.89 8.07
N ALA A 268 12.86 44.22 8.49
CA ALA A 268 14.21 44.79 8.46
C ALA A 268 14.64 45.21 7.03
N THR A 269 14.36 44.34 6.05
CA THR A 269 14.65 44.66 4.63
C THR A 269 13.82 45.84 4.12
N GLN A 270 12.59 46.01 4.61
CA GLN A 270 11.73 47.15 4.28
C GLN A 270 12.27 48.46 4.86
N GLU A 271 12.74 48.44 6.11
CA GLU A 271 13.40 49.59 6.76
C GLU A 271 14.69 49.99 6.03
N ASP A 272 15.55 49.03 5.70
CA ASP A 272 16.78 49.26 4.91
C ASP A 272 16.47 49.90 3.55
N ASN A 273 15.46 49.37 2.85
CA ASN A 273 15.02 49.91 1.56
C ASN A 273 14.43 51.32 1.68
N GLN A 274 13.74 51.65 2.78
CA GLN A 274 13.28 53.01 3.04
C GLN A 274 14.46 53.96 3.27
N GLY A 275 15.47 53.55 4.04
CA GLY A 275 16.70 54.32 4.24
C GLY A 275 17.44 54.60 2.94
N LEU A 276 17.63 53.59 2.09
CA LEU A 276 18.24 53.74 0.77
C LEU A 276 17.44 54.67 -0.15
N ARG A 277 16.10 54.61 -0.11
CA ARG A 277 15.24 55.52 -0.87
C ARG A 277 15.40 56.98 -0.41
N GLN A 278 15.53 57.22 0.90
CA GLN A 278 15.77 58.56 1.42
C GLN A 278 17.14 59.09 1.00
N GLN A 279 18.20 58.27 1.05
CA GLN A 279 19.53 58.65 0.56
C GLN A 279 19.55 58.95 -0.94
N MET A 280 18.88 58.12 -1.76
CA MET A 280 18.70 58.38 -3.19
C MET A 280 17.99 59.70 -3.46
N GLN A 281 16.96 60.03 -2.68
CA GLN A 281 16.25 61.30 -2.79
C GLN A 281 17.13 62.49 -2.42
N SER A 282 17.91 62.40 -1.33
CA SER A 282 18.80 63.49 -0.92
C SER A 282 19.89 63.75 -1.97
N LEU A 283 20.55 62.69 -2.46
CA LEU A 283 21.57 62.81 -3.52
C LEU A 283 20.98 63.40 -4.80
N SER A 284 19.79 62.96 -5.22
CA SER A 284 19.13 63.52 -6.41
C SER A 284 18.77 65.00 -6.23
N THR A 285 18.36 65.43 -5.03
CA THR A 285 18.10 66.86 -4.77
C THR A 285 19.37 67.69 -4.73
N GLU A 286 20.47 67.15 -4.22
CA GLU A 286 21.77 67.81 -4.16
C GLU A 286 22.38 67.94 -5.56
N GLU A 287 22.37 66.88 -6.36
CA GLU A 287 22.74 66.93 -7.78
C GLU A 287 21.91 67.95 -8.56
N LYS A 288 20.60 68.01 -8.32
CA LYS A 288 19.74 69.02 -8.96
C LYS A 288 20.07 70.44 -8.54
N ARG A 289 20.44 70.69 -7.27
CA ARG A 289 20.90 72.02 -6.83
C ARG A 289 22.22 72.39 -7.49
N ASN A 290 23.18 71.48 -7.51
CA ASN A 290 24.48 71.69 -8.16
C ASN A 290 24.34 71.93 -9.67
N LEU A 291 23.40 71.25 -10.34
CA LEU A 291 23.09 71.49 -11.75
C LEU A 291 22.38 72.83 -12.00
N ILE A 292 21.51 73.29 -11.09
CA ILE A 292 20.82 74.59 -11.23
C ILE A 292 21.79 75.76 -10.96
N GLU A 293 22.72 75.63 -10.02
CA GLU A 293 23.76 76.64 -9.77
C GLU A 293 24.82 76.69 -10.88
N SER A 294 25.08 75.57 -11.58
CA SER A 294 26.00 75.52 -12.73
C SER A 294 25.35 75.86 -14.08
N ALA A 295 24.02 75.96 -14.18
CA ALA A 295 23.30 76.14 -15.45
C ALA A 295 22.83 77.58 -15.73
N GLN A 296 23.18 78.57 -14.90
CA GLN A 296 23.05 79.97 -15.29
C GLN A 296 24.32 80.42 -16.02
N CYS A 297 24.30 80.26 -17.34
CA CYS A 297 25.25 80.91 -18.23
C CYS A 297 25.10 82.44 -18.10
N SER A 298 25.96 83.06 -17.30
CA SER A 298 26.03 84.51 -17.08
C SER A 298 27.05 85.21 -17.99
N LEU A 299 27.57 84.51 -19.00
CA LEU A 299 28.48 85.07 -20.00
C LEU A 299 27.72 85.44 -21.27
N GLY A 300 27.90 86.69 -21.73
CA GLY A 300 27.25 87.28 -22.91
C GLY A 300 27.71 86.74 -24.26
N HIS A 301 28.01 85.44 -24.37
CA HIS A 301 28.47 84.81 -25.61
C HIS A 301 27.77 83.45 -25.81
N CYS A 302 26.64 83.47 -26.52
CA CYS A 302 26.01 82.27 -27.06
C CYS A 302 26.78 81.82 -28.30
N ASN A 303 27.73 80.89 -28.16
CA ASN A 303 28.26 80.16 -29.31
C ASN A 303 27.18 79.20 -29.85
N GLU A 304 27.21 78.85 -31.14
CA GLU A 304 26.27 77.90 -31.78
C GLU A 304 26.11 76.59 -30.98
N GLN A 305 27.20 76.14 -30.37
CA GLN A 305 27.25 74.94 -29.52
C GLN A 305 26.35 75.01 -28.27
N CYS A 306 26.13 76.20 -27.70
CA CYS A 306 25.21 76.40 -26.57
C CYS A 306 23.75 76.32 -27.01
N ALA A 307 23.43 76.84 -28.21
CA ALA A 307 22.10 76.72 -28.79
C ALA A 307 21.77 75.27 -29.13
N ASP A 308 22.74 74.50 -29.62
CA ASP A 308 22.55 73.08 -29.92
C ASP A 308 22.43 72.22 -28.66
N ASN A 309 23.21 72.51 -27.61
CA ASN A 309 23.01 71.85 -26.32
C ASN A 309 21.63 72.15 -25.71
N LYS A 310 21.11 73.38 -25.87
CA LYS A 310 19.75 73.73 -25.42
C LYS A 310 18.68 72.95 -26.19
N LYS A 311 18.84 72.78 -27.50
CA LYS A 311 17.96 71.92 -28.32
C LYS A 311 18.05 70.46 -27.86
N LEU A 312 19.25 69.96 -27.59
CA LEU A 312 19.46 68.60 -27.12
C LEU A 312 18.83 68.36 -25.75
N CYS A 313 18.94 69.31 -24.81
CA CYS A 313 18.25 69.26 -23.52
C CYS A 313 16.72 69.23 -23.69
N ALA A 314 16.17 70.02 -24.61
CA ALA A 314 14.74 69.99 -24.91
C ALA A 314 14.30 68.64 -25.52
N LEU A 315 15.13 68.01 -26.35
CA LEU A 315 14.89 66.67 -26.87
C LEU A 315 14.92 65.61 -25.76
N TYR A 316 15.91 65.65 -24.87
CA TYR A 316 15.96 64.73 -23.73
C TYR A 316 14.80 64.91 -22.76
N GLN A 317 14.35 66.15 -22.52
CA GLN A 317 13.15 66.40 -21.71
C GLN A 317 11.91 65.76 -22.33
N LYS A 318 11.71 65.91 -23.64
CA LYS A 318 10.62 65.23 -24.36
C LYS A 318 10.72 63.71 -24.26
N GLU A 319 11.91 63.15 -24.39
CA GLU A 319 12.10 61.70 -24.29
C GLU A 319 11.86 61.18 -22.86
N ILE A 320 12.23 61.94 -21.83
CA ILE A 320 11.93 61.63 -20.42
C ILE A 320 10.42 61.63 -20.19
N GLU A 321 9.69 62.62 -20.71
CA GLU A 321 8.22 62.65 -20.62
C GLU A 321 7.60 61.44 -21.34
N ARG A 322 8.07 61.13 -22.56
CA ARG A 322 7.63 59.96 -23.33
C ARG A 322 7.85 58.65 -22.56
N LEU A 323 9.03 58.47 -21.96
CA LEU A 323 9.35 57.28 -21.17
C LEU A 323 8.52 57.19 -19.89
N LYS A 324 8.23 58.33 -19.25
CA LYS A 324 7.35 58.40 -18.07
C LYS A 324 5.93 57.98 -18.42
N ASP A 325 5.40 58.45 -19.55
CA ASP A 325 4.09 58.04 -20.04
C ASP A 325 4.05 56.55 -20.37
N LEU A 326 5.08 56.02 -21.03
CA LEU A 326 5.19 54.59 -21.32
C LEU A 326 5.26 53.76 -20.04
N SER A 327 6.02 54.20 -19.04
CA SER A 327 6.09 53.55 -17.73
C SER A 327 4.74 53.54 -17.02
N ASN A 328 3.98 54.63 -17.09
CA ASN A 328 2.64 54.71 -16.51
C ASN A 328 1.67 53.76 -17.23
N GLN A 329 1.74 53.68 -18.56
CA GLN A 329 0.95 52.73 -19.34
C GLN A 329 1.27 51.27 -18.99
N GLN A 330 2.56 50.93 -18.83
CA GLN A 330 2.97 49.59 -18.41
C GLN A 330 2.45 49.25 -17.00
N LYS A 331 2.48 50.21 -16.07
CA LYS A 331 1.94 50.03 -14.72
C LYS A 331 0.44 49.74 -14.74
N LEU A 332 -0.32 50.48 -15.54
CA LEU A 332 -1.76 50.24 -15.72
C LEU A 332 -2.03 48.85 -16.32
N LYS A 333 -1.26 48.42 -17.33
CA LYS A 333 -1.37 47.06 -17.89
C LYS A 333 -1.07 46.00 -16.84
N PHE A 334 -0.06 46.22 -16.00
CA PHE A 334 0.27 45.28 -14.92
C PHE A 334 -0.86 45.18 -13.90
N GLU A 335 -1.45 46.31 -13.48
CA GLU A 335 -2.60 46.33 -12.56
C GLU A 335 -3.82 45.59 -13.15
N GLN A 336 -4.10 45.79 -14.44
CA GLN A 336 -5.15 45.06 -15.17
C GLN A 336 -4.89 43.55 -15.20
N LEU A 337 -3.65 43.14 -15.54
CA LEU A 337 -3.27 41.73 -15.60
C LEU A 337 -3.34 41.07 -14.22
N SER A 338 -2.88 41.78 -13.19
CA SER A 338 -2.90 41.30 -11.80
C SER A 338 -4.34 41.14 -11.29
N SER A 339 -5.25 42.04 -11.66
CA SER A 339 -6.68 41.92 -11.37
C SER A 339 -7.32 40.71 -12.09
N SER A 340 -7.01 40.53 -13.38
CA SER A 340 -7.47 39.39 -14.16
C SER A 340 -6.99 38.06 -13.58
N TYR A 341 -5.71 37.97 -13.20
CA TYR A 341 -5.16 36.80 -12.53
C TYR A 341 -5.87 36.49 -11.20
N GLY A 342 -6.13 37.52 -10.38
CA GLY A 342 -6.87 37.36 -9.13
C GLY A 342 -8.30 36.84 -9.33
N ASN A 343 -8.98 37.26 -10.39
CA ASN A 343 -10.30 36.74 -10.74
C ASN A 343 -10.24 35.28 -11.20
N LEU A 344 -9.27 34.93 -12.05
CA LEU A 344 -9.06 33.55 -12.50
C LEU A 344 -8.76 32.61 -11.33
N LEU A 345 -8.00 33.06 -10.34
CA LEU A 345 -7.71 32.28 -9.13
C LEU A 345 -9.00 31.95 -8.35
N LYS A 346 -9.89 32.94 -8.20
CA LYS A 346 -11.20 32.75 -7.55
C LYS A 346 -12.11 31.80 -8.33
N GLU A 347 -12.09 31.87 -9.65
CA GLU A 347 -12.82 30.93 -10.51
C GLU A 347 -12.29 29.51 -10.34
N PHE A 348 -10.96 29.34 -10.29
CA PHE A 348 -10.34 28.05 -10.06
C PHE A 348 -10.71 27.46 -8.68
N GLU A 349 -10.65 28.27 -7.62
CA GLU A 349 -11.10 27.87 -6.28
C GLU A 349 -12.58 27.47 -6.27
N SER A 350 -13.43 28.20 -6.99
CA SER A 350 -14.85 27.86 -7.15
C SER A 350 -15.05 26.50 -7.83
N CYS A 351 -14.30 26.23 -8.90
CA CYS A 351 -14.31 24.94 -9.59
C CYS A 351 -13.82 23.80 -8.68
N GLN A 352 -12.75 24.02 -7.91
CA GLN A 352 -12.22 23.04 -6.98
C GLN A 352 -13.26 22.68 -5.90
N ASN A 353 -13.97 23.67 -5.36
CA ASN A 353 -15.04 23.46 -4.39
C ASN A 353 -16.22 22.67 -5.01
N LYS A 354 -16.58 22.95 -6.26
CA LYS A 354 -17.61 22.17 -6.99
C LYS A 354 -17.19 20.71 -7.19
N ILE A 355 -15.94 20.46 -7.56
CA ILE A 355 -15.40 19.10 -7.71
C ILE A 355 -15.45 18.35 -6.38
N HIS A 356 -15.01 19.00 -5.30
CA HIS A 356 -15.07 18.40 -3.96
C HIS A 356 -16.51 18.05 -3.55
N PHE A 357 -17.47 18.94 -3.83
CA PHE A 357 -18.89 18.68 -3.56
C PHE A 357 -19.41 17.48 -4.36
N VAL A 358 -19.05 17.36 -5.64
CA VAL A 358 -19.45 16.21 -6.47
C VAL A 358 -18.82 14.91 -5.94
N ASN A 359 -17.55 14.93 -5.57
CA ASN A 359 -16.86 13.76 -5.03
C ASN A 359 -17.49 13.27 -3.72
N ALA A 360 -17.81 14.19 -2.79
CA ALA A 360 -18.49 13.85 -1.55
C ALA A 360 -19.85 13.17 -1.82
N ARG A 361 -20.60 13.67 -2.80
CA ARG A 361 -21.90 13.10 -3.17
C ARG A 361 -21.80 11.73 -3.85
N ILE A 362 -20.71 11.46 -4.58
CA ILE A 362 -20.44 10.14 -5.16
C ILE A 362 -20.14 9.11 -4.06
N GLU A 363 -19.40 9.51 -3.02
CA GLU A 363 -19.11 8.64 -1.87
C GLU A 363 -20.37 8.29 -1.09
N ASP A 364 -21.29 9.23 -0.90
CA ASP A 364 -22.58 8.98 -0.24
C ASP A 364 -23.46 7.98 -1.03
N VAL A 365 -23.53 8.11 -2.36
CA VAL A 365 -24.33 7.21 -3.21
C VAL A 365 -23.72 5.80 -3.28
N ALA A 366 -22.39 5.66 -3.22
CA ALA A 366 -21.73 4.37 -3.18
C ALA A 366 -22.09 3.58 -1.89
N LEU A 367 -22.20 4.27 -0.75
CA LEU A 367 -22.54 3.65 0.53
C LEU A 367 -24.02 3.25 0.66
N GLU A 368 -24.93 3.94 -0.04
CA GLU A 368 -26.35 3.56 -0.08
C GLU A 368 -26.62 2.36 -0.99
N SER A 369 -25.80 2.15 -2.04
CA SER A 369 -25.95 1.03 -2.97
C SER A 369 -25.54 -0.35 -2.42
N GLU A 370 -24.84 -0.41 -1.28
CA GLU A 370 -24.45 -1.67 -0.63
C GLU A 370 -25.49 -2.22 0.36
N LYS A 371 -26.55 -1.46 0.69
CA LYS A 371 -27.55 -1.89 1.70
C LYS A 371 -28.78 -2.60 1.15
N ASP A 372 -29.09 -2.51 -0.15
CA ASP A 372 -30.35 -3.03 -0.71
C ASP A 372 -30.21 -4.21 -1.70
N GLN A 373 -29.04 -4.82 -1.86
CA GLN A 373 -28.83 -5.97 -2.79
C GLN A 373 -28.76 -7.35 -2.11
N LYS A 374 -29.62 -7.60 -1.11
CA LYS A 374 -29.88 -8.96 -0.60
C LYS A 374 -31.36 -9.29 -0.61
N GLU A 375 -32.03 -9.17 -1.76
CA GLU A 375 -33.06 -10.12 -2.16
C GLU A 375 -33.53 -9.87 -3.59
N SER A 376 -33.58 -10.98 -4.34
CA SER A 376 -34.30 -11.16 -5.60
C SER A 376 -33.62 -10.76 -6.93
N THR A 377 -33.46 -11.81 -7.73
CA THR A 377 -33.67 -11.87 -9.18
C THR A 377 -32.55 -11.45 -10.11
N SER A 378 -31.89 -12.49 -10.63
CA SER A 378 -31.23 -12.57 -11.93
C SER A 378 -31.97 -11.80 -13.03
N LEU A 379 -31.34 -10.75 -13.58
CA LEU A 379 -31.29 -10.39 -15.01
C LEU A 379 -30.51 -9.07 -15.19
N SER A 380 -29.55 -9.08 -16.13
CA SER A 380 -28.97 -7.90 -16.81
C SER A 380 -27.99 -6.97 -16.07
N SER A 381 -26.99 -7.51 -15.35
CA SER A 381 -25.86 -6.72 -14.82
C SER A 381 -24.72 -6.46 -15.83
N ASN A 382 -24.70 -7.13 -16.98
CA ASN A 382 -23.62 -6.96 -17.97
C ASN A 382 -23.72 -5.67 -18.81
N SER A 383 -24.87 -5.00 -18.83
CA SER A 383 -25.07 -3.80 -19.66
C SER A 383 -24.46 -2.54 -19.04
N ILE A 384 -24.51 -2.41 -17.71
CA ILE A 384 -24.07 -1.20 -17.00
C ILE A 384 -22.54 -1.17 -16.89
N THR A 385 -21.91 -2.33 -16.65
CA THR A 385 -20.45 -2.43 -16.59
C THR A 385 -19.81 -2.18 -17.96
N GLU A 386 -20.46 -2.64 -19.05
CA GLU A 386 -19.97 -2.38 -20.41
C GLU A 386 -20.14 -0.90 -20.78
N GLU A 387 -21.22 -0.24 -20.37
CA GLU A 387 -21.42 1.19 -20.61
C GLU A 387 -20.37 2.06 -19.88
N ILE A 388 -20.05 1.71 -18.63
CA ILE A 388 -18.98 2.38 -17.86
C ILE A 388 -17.61 2.17 -18.53
N LEU A 389 -17.31 0.95 -18.98
CA LEU A 389 -16.06 0.64 -19.69
C LEU A 389 -15.98 1.34 -21.05
N GLN A 390 -17.08 1.43 -21.78
CA GLN A 390 -17.18 2.15 -23.05
C GLN A 390 -16.93 3.65 -22.85
N ASN A 391 -17.51 4.23 -21.79
CA ASN A 391 -17.33 5.65 -21.47
C ASN A 391 -15.89 5.96 -21.04
N ALA A 392 -15.27 5.07 -20.25
CA ALA A 392 -13.86 5.17 -19.89
C ALA A 392 -12.95 5.10 -21.13
N ARG A 393 -13.23 4.20 -22.08
CA ARG A 393 -12.49 4.10 -23.36
C ARG A 393 -12.63 5.36 -24.22
N CYS A 394 -13.84 5.90 -24.35
CA CYS A 394 -14.07 7.15 -25.08
C CYS A 394 -13.30 8.32 -24.47
N LYS A 395 -13.28 8.41 -23.13
CA LYS A 395 -12.59 9.50 -22.43
C LYS A 395 -11.07 9.40 -22.52
N LEU A 396 -10.52 8.20 -22.47
CA LEU A 396 -9.08 7.96 -22.70
C LEU A 396 -8.65 8.38 -24.11
N LYS A 397 -9.47 8.05 -25.12
CA LYS A 397 -9.19 8.44 -26.50
C LYS A 397 -9.18 9.97 -26.69
N LEU A 398 -10.13 10.66 -26.07
CA LEU A 398 -10.21 12.13 -26.12
C LEU A 398 -8.96 12.79 -25.52
N LEU A 399 -8.45 12.26 -24.39
CA LEU A 399 -7.22 12.75 -23.77
C LEU A 399 -5.96 12.47 -24.61
N GLU A 400 -5.94 11.34 -25.34
CA GLU A 400 -4.86 11.01 -26.26
C GLU A 400 -4.84 11.99 -27.44
N ASP A 401 -6.00 12.30 -28.02
CA ASP A 401 -6.14 13.28 -29.11
C ASP A 401 -5.75 14.71 -28.65
N GLU A 402 -6.18 15.14 -27.46
CA GLU A 402 -5.77 16.43 -26.86
C GLU A 402 -4.26 16.48 -26.60
N GLY A 403 -3.65 15.38 -26.16
CA GLY A 403 -2.20 15.27 -25.96
C GLY A 403 -1.42 15.45 -27.27
N ILE A 404 -1.88 14.82 -28.34
CA ILE A 404 -1.30 14.97 -29.69
C ILE A 404 -1.42 16.42 -30.17
N GLU A 405 -2.57 17.07 -29.94
CA GLU A 405 -2.76 18.47 -30.32
C GLU A 405 -1.81 19.41 -29.57
N LEU A 406 -1.61 19.19 -28.27
CA LEU A 406 -0.66 19.95 -27.46
C LEU A 406 0.78 19.77 -27.95
N ASP A 407 1.18 18.55 -28.30
CA ASP A 407 2.50 18.27 -28.86
C ASP A 407 2.71 18.99 -30.21
N ILE A 408 1.69 19.03 -31.06
CA ILE A 408 1.73 19.78 -32.32
C ILE A 408 1.87 21.28 -32.04
N ARG A 409 1.07 21.85 -31.12
CA ARG A 409 1.18 23.27 -30.74
C ARG A 409 2.54 23.60 -30.16
N PHE A 410 3.10 22.71 -29.32
CA PHE A 410 4.42 22.89 -28.74
C PHE A 410 5.52 22.87 -29.82
N LYS A 411 5.48 21.89 -30.74
CA LYS A 411 6.41 21.85 -31.88
C LYS A 411 6.34 23.12 -32.74
N ASN A 412 5.13 23.62 -33.01
CA ASN A 412 4.92 24.85 -33.77
C ASN A 412 5.40 26.11 -33.02
N PHE A 413 5.37 26.10 -31.70
CA PHE A 413 5.90 27.18 -30.88
C PHE A 413 7.44 27.17 -30.85
N VAL A 414 8.07 25.99 -30.77
CA VAL A 414 9.54 25.84 -30.75
C VAL A 414 10.18 26.13 -32.12
N MET A 415 9.44 25.98 -33.22
CA MET A 415 9.93 26.26 -34.58
C MET A 415 9.66 27.70 -35.08
N LYS A 416 9.05 28.57 -34.27
CA LYS A 416 8.99 30.01 -34.49
C LYS A 416 10.04 30.71 -33.65
#